data_AF-A0A9K3D121-F1
#
_entry.id   AF-A0A9K3D121-F1
#
_cell.length_a   1.000
_cell.length_b   1.000
_cell.length_c   1.000
_cell.angle_alpha   90.00
_cell.angle_beta   90.00
_cell.angle_gamma   90.00
#
_symmetry.space_group_name_H-M   'P 1'
#
loop_
_entity.id
_entity.type
_entity.pdbx_description
1 polymer ?
#
loop_
_entity_poly.entity_id
_entity_poly.type
_entity_poly.pdbx_seq_one_letter_code
_entity_poly.pdbx_strand_id
1 'polypeptide(L)'
;MIGFSFEPYTAMSFSRPPKSSLKDSAKTSSVGSLQMRTMMDRKAVACDESKLQQQIVDYVKNILGRNSETLDEFGVYQATSLALRSRIIDNWRTTLEAQRDKKVKSVSYLSLEYLMG
;
A
#
# COMPACT_ATOMS: atom_id res chain seq x y z
N MET A 1 10.77 -24.90 -41.56
CA MET A 1 11.17 -25.24 -40.18
C MET A 1 11.78 -23.99 -39.57
N ILE A 2 10.95 -23.15 -38.96
CA ILE A 2 11.34 -21.81 -38.48
C ILE A 2 11.76 -21.98 -37.02
N GLY A 3 13.07 -21.94 -36.78
CA GLY A 3 13.64 -21.97 -35.44
C GLY A 3 13.38 -20.65 -34.74
N PHE A 4 12.45 -20.64 -33.79
CA PHE A 4 12.33 -19.54 -32.83
C PHE A 4 13.45 -19.68 -31.80
N SER A 5 14.53 -18.93 -32.02
CA SER A 5 15.56 -18.71 -31.01
C SER A 5 14.92 -17.91 -29.87
N PHE A 6 14.68 -18.58 -28.74
CA PHE A 6 14.12 -17.97 -27.54
C PHE A 6 15.27 -17.22 -26.84
N GLU A 7 15.41 -15.92 -27.09
CA GLU A 7 16.32 -15.10 -26.30
C GLU A 7 15.90 -15.15 -24.83
N PRO A 8 16.83 -15.28 -23.88
CA PRO A 8 16.49 -15.21 -22.46
C PRO A 8 15.98 -13.79 -22.16
N TYR A 9 14.77 -13.73 -21.62
CA TYR A 9 14.18 -12.52 -21.03
C TYR A 9 15.22 -11.82 -20.15
N THR A 10 15.85 -10.79 -20.70
CA THR A 10 16.69 -9.85 -19.96
C THR A 10 15.75 -9.17 -19.00
N ALA A 11 15.79 -9.59 -17.73
CA ALA A 11 15.18 -8.85 -16.65
C ALA A 11 15.71 -7.43 -16.74
N MET A 12 14.87 -6.48 -17.14
CA MET A 12 15.07 -5.06 -16.87
C MET A 12 15.09 -4.93 -15.34
N SER A 13 16.25 -5.20 -14.74
CA SER A 13 16.51 -4.91 -13.35
C SER A 13 16.51 -3.39 -13.27
N PHE A 14 15.41 -2.81 -12.80
CA PHE A 14 15.45 -1.51 -12.15
C PHE A 14 16.28 -1.70 -10.87
N SER A 15 17.60 -1.77 -11.05
CA SER A 15 18.56 -1.64 -9.97
C SER A 15 18.32 -0.26 -9.37
N ARG A 16 17.79 -0.21 -8.14
CA ARG A 16 17.70 1.06 -7.42
C ARG A 16 19.11 1.66 -7.40
N PRO A 17 19.25 2.98 -7.59
CA PRO A 17 20.51 3.63 -7.28
C PRO A 17 20.92 3.24 -5.85
N PRO A 18 22.20 2.94 -5.62
CA PRO A 18 22.68 2.58 -4.28
C PRO A 18 22.29 3.68 -3.30
N LYS A 19 21.80 3.30 -2.10
CA LYS A 19 21.37 4.23 -1.03
C LYS A 19 22.46 5.26 -0.65
N SER A 20 23.69 5.12 -1.14
CA SER A 20 24.78 6.09 -1.04
C SER A 20 24.59 7.35 -1.88
N SER A 21 23.96 7.29 -3.06
CA SER A 21 23.80 8.44 -3.97
C SER A 21 22.66 9.38 -3.57
N LEU A 22 21.69 8.91 -2.79
CA LEU A 22 20.54 9.70 -2.34
C LEU A 22 20.87 10.67 -1.19
N LYS A 23 22.09 10.59 -0.63
CA LYS A 23 22.50 11.38 0.55
C LYS A 23 22.94 12.79 0.19
N ASP A 24 23.37 13.00 -1.06
CA ASP A 24 24.03 14.24 -1.47
C ASP A 24 23.06 15.26 -2.08
N SER A 25 21.92 14.80 -2.63
CA SER A 25 20.86 15.67 -3.17
C SER A 25 19.77 16.05 -2.15
N ALA A 26 19.72 15.38 -0.99
CA ALA A 26 18.67 15.59 0.02
C ALA A 26 18.93 16.78 0.97
N LYS A 27 20.01 17.54 0.80
CA LYS A 27 20.43 18.56 1.76
C LYS A 27 19.73 19.93 1.62
N THR A 28 18.94 20.17 0.56
CA THR A 28 18.33 21.49 0.31
C THR A 28 16.80 21.56 0.51
N SER A 29 16.11 20.43 0.66
CA SER A 29 14.67 20.34 0.99
C SER A 29 14.39 19.50 2.25
N SER A 30 15.42 19.36 3.08
CA SER A 30 15.61 18.22 3.99
C SER A 30 14.61 18.15 5.14
N VAL A 31 14.10 19.28 5.63
CA VAL A 31 13.22 19.25 6.81
C VAL A 31 11.85 18.72 6.44
N GLY A 32 11.15 19.31 5.47
CA GLY A 32 9.79 18.89 5.11
C GLY A 32 9.70 17.42 4.68
N SER A 33 10.65 16.95 3.86
CA SER A 33 10.67 15.56 3.40
C SER A 33 11.08 14.55 4.49
N LEU A 34 11.98 14.91 5.42
CA LEU A 34 12.25 14.07 6.59
C LEU A 34 11.06 14.03 7.56
N GLN A 35 10.42 15.18 7.84
CA GLN A 35 9.26 15.26 8.72
C GLN A 35 8.09 14.43 8.18
N MET A 36 7.82 14.50 6.87
CA MET A 36 6.77 13.67 6.26
C MET A 36 7.08 12.18 6.38
N ARG A 37 8.36 11.80 6.25
CA ARG A 37 8.77 10.40 6.33
C ARG A 37 8.67 9.85 7.74
N THR A 38 9.01 10.63 8.77
CA THR A 38 8.83 10.23 10.17
C THR A 38 7.36 10.15 10.56
N MET A 39 6.49 11.01 10.00
CA MET A 39 5.04 10.93 10.21
C MET A 39 4.41 9.70 9.54
N MET A 40 4.92 9.27 8.39
CA MET A 40 4.43 8.08 7.66
C MET A 40 4.87 6.75 8.29
N ASP A 41 5.99 6.73 9.04
CA ASP A 41 6.49 5.54 9.75
C ASP A 41 5.69 5.20 11.02
N ARG A 42 4.54 5.86 11.23
CA ARG A 42 3.67 5.58 12.37
C ARG A 42 3.19 4.14 12.24
N LYS A 43 3.63 3.29 13.18
CA LYS A 43 3.26 1.87 13.32
C LYS A 43 1.81 1.60 12.95
N ALA A 44 1.60 0.42 12.33
CA ALA A 44 0.29 -0.20 12.13
C ALA A 44 -0.59 0.04 13.36
N VAL A 45 -1.68 0.78 13.16
CA VAL A 45 -2.57 1.24 14.22
C VAL A 45 -3.09 0.03 14.97
N ALA A 46 -2.75 -0.08 16.25
CA ALA A 46 -3.35 -1.06 17.16
C ALA A 46 -4.87 -0.87 17.13
N CYS A 47 -5.60 -1.98 17.26
CA CYS A 47 -7.04 -2.04 17.03
C CYS A 47 -7.81 -1.35 18.17
N ASP A 48 -7.84 -0.02 18.14
CA ASP A 48 -8.69 0.78 19.00
C ASP A 48 -10.03 0.98 18.29
N GLU A 49 -11.12 0.60 18.95
CA GLU A 49 -12.49 0.73 18.42
C GLU A 49 -12.80 2.19 18.08
N SER A 50 -12.43 3.12 18.96
CA SER A 50 -12.65 4.56 18.75
C SER A 50 -11.96 5.09 17.50
N LYS A 51 -10.76 4.59 17.17
CA LYS A 51 -10.06 5.00 15.93
C LYS A 51 -10.73 4.43 14.70
N LEU A 52 -11.27 3.21 14.76
CA LEU A 52 -12.02 2.64 13.64
C LEU A 52 -13.27 3.48 13.35
N GLN A 53 -14.03 3.84 14.38
CA GLN A 53 -15.22 4.67 14.25
C GLN A 53 -14.88 6.05 13.64
N GLN A 54 -13.81 6.69 14.10
CA GLN A 54 -13.33 7.95 13.52
C GLN A 54 -12.96 7.80 12.04
N GLN A 55 -12.22 6.75 11.67
CA GLN A 55 -11.86 6.49 10.27
C GLN A 55 -13.11 6.32 9.39
N ILE A 56 -14.11 5.58 9.86
CA ILE A 56 -15.37 5.38 9.11
C ILE A 56 -16.06 6.72 8.87
N VAL A 57 -16.19 7.56 9.91
CA VAL A 57 -16.78 8.90 9.79
C VAL A 57 -15.99 9.78 8.82
N ASP A 58 -14.66 9.74 8.88
CA ASP A 58 -13.80 10.47 7.96
C ASP A 58 -13.99 10.01 6.51
N TYR A 59 -14.15 8.71 6.26
CA TYR A 59 -14.42 8.19 4.91
C TYR A 59 -15.80 8.60 4.39
N VAL A 60 -16.83 8.59 5.24
CA VAL A 60 -18.17 9.09 4.88
C VAL A 60 -18.11 10.57 4.47
N LYS A 61 -17.42 11.40 5.25
CA LYS A 61 -17.31 12.83 4.99
C LYS A 61 -16.41 13.16 3.81
N ASN A 62 -15.21 12.58 3.77
CA ASN A 62 -14.15 12.98 2.84
C ASN A 62 -14.25 12.27 1.48
N ILE A 63 -14.61 10.98 1.45
CA ILE A 63 -14.68 10.22 0.19
C ILE A 63 -16.10 10.22 -0.36
N LEU A 64 -17.10 9.92 0.47
CA LEU A 64 -18.49 9.84 -0.01
C LEU A 64 -19.13 11.23 -0.10
N GLY A 65 -18.58 12.24 0.57
CA GLY A 65 -19.13 13.61 0.55
C GLY A 65 -20.53 13.69 1.17
N ARG A 66 -20.88 12.76 2.06
CA ARG A 66 -22.22 12.67 2.66
C ARG A 66 -22.21 13.19 4.09
N ASN A 67 -23.33 13.80 4.47
CA ASN A 67 -23.61 14.20 5.84
C ASN A 67 -24.39 13.10 6.57
N SER A 68 -24.44 13.20 7.91
CA SER A 68 -25.14 12.22 8.76
C SER A 68 -26.62 12.01 8.36
N GLU A 69 -27.24 13.02 7.76
CA GLU A 69 -28.66 13.02 7.41
C GLU A 69 -28.96 12.30 6.08
N THR A 70 -27.95 12.14 5.22
CA THR A 70 -28.09 11.52 3.88
C THR A 70 -27.41 10.15 3.82
N LEU A 71 -27.06 9.58 4.98
CA LEU A 71 -26.29 8.36 5.05
C LEU A 71 -27.21 7.13 4.90
N ASP A 72 -27.11 6.49 3.74
CA ASP A 72 -27.78 5.22 3.45
C ASP A 72 -26.95 4.01 3.93
N GLU A 73 -27.62 2.87 4.14
CA GLU A 73 -27.00 1.61 4.60
C GLU A 73 -25.87 1.13 3.67
N PHE A 74 -26.06 1.28 2.35
CA PHE A 74 -25.01 0.97 1.38
C PHE A 74 -23.80 1.90 1.52
N GLY A 75 -24.03 3.17 1.86
CA GLY A 75 -22.97 4.13 2.15
C GLY A 75 -22.16 3.76 3.38
N VAL A 76 -22.82 3.26 4.43
CA VAL A 76 -22.15 2.76 5.65
C VAL A 76 -21.29 1.53 5.32
N TYR A 77 -21.82 0.60 4.53
CA TYR A 77 -21.08 -0.58 4.09
C TYR A 77 -19.81 -0.19 3.30
N GLN A 78 -19.95 0.73 2.35
CA GLN A 78 -18.83 1.21 1.54
C GLN A 78 -17.78 1.92 2.39
N ALA A 79 -18.17 2.81 3.29
CA ALA A 79 -17.25 3.52 4.17
C ALA A 79 -16.50 2.56 5.12
N THR A 80 -17.20 1.55 5.65
CA THR A 80 -16.59 0.52 6.50
C THR A 80 -15.58 -0.32 5.71
N SER A 81 -15.93 -0.70 4.47
CA SER A 81 -15.03 -1.44 3.58
C SER A 81 -13.77 -0.65 3.24
N LEU A 82 -13.89 0.67 3.03
CA LEU A 82 -12.75 1.56 2.79
C LEU A 82 -11.84 1.67 4.02
N ALA A 83 -12.42 1.74 5.22
CA ALA A 83 -11.66 1.75 6.46
C ALA A 83 -10.85 0.45 6.65
N LEU A 84 -11.48 -0.71 6.40
CA LEU A 84 -10.80 -2.00 6.45
C LEU A 84 -9.71 -2.12 5.38
N ARG A 85 -9.99 -1.68 4.15
CA ARG A 85 -9.02 -1.68 3.05
C ARG A 85 -7.75 -0.93 3.43
N SER A 86 -7.86 0.25 4.04
CA SER A 86 -6.67 1.03 4.43
C SER A 86 -5.75 0.24 5.36
N ARG A 87 -6.32 -0.48 6.34
CA ARG A 87 -5.56 -1.31 7.28
C ARG A 87 -4.84 -2.47 6.59
N ILE A 88 -5.54 -3.14 5.66
CA ILE A 88 -4.96 -4.23 4.88
C ILE A 88 -3.80 -3.70 4.03
N ILE A 89 -3.93 -2.51 3.44
CA ILE A 89 -2.86 -1.87 2.65
C ILE A 89 -1.64 -1.58 3.52
N ASP A 90 -1.81 -1.10 4.74
CA ASP A 90 -0.69 -0.82 5.64
C ASP A 90 0.06 -2.10 6.00
N ASN A 91 -0.68 -3.14 6.39
CA ASN A 91 -0.11 -4.45 6.68
C ASN A 91 0.58 -5.07 5.46
N TRP A 92 -0.05 -4.96 4.29
CA TRP A 92 0.51 -5.44 3.02
C TRP A 92 1.79 -4.69 2.63
N ARG A 93 1.86 -3.38 2.88
CA ARG A 93 3.09 -2.60 2.67
C ARG A 93 4.22 -3.12 3.54
N THR A 94 3.95 -3.36 4.83
CA THR A 94 4.95 -3.92 5.75
C THR A 94 5.42 -5.31 5.32
N THR A 95 4.52 -6.19 4.89
CA THR A 95 4.92 -7.53 4.42
C THR A 95 5.73 -7.46 3.13
N LEU A 96 5.37 -6.58 2.18
CA LEU A 96 6.14 -6.36 0.96
C LEU A 96 7.54 -5.80 1.24
N GLU A 97 7.69 -4.86 2.16
CA GLU A 97 9.00 -4.33 2.56
C GLU A 97 9.87 -5.44 3.18
N ALA A 98 9.30 -6.23 4.09
CA ALA A 98 10.00 -7.35 4.70
C ALA A 98 10.40 -8.44 3.69
N GLN A 99 9.55 -8.74 2.70
CA GLN A 99 9.86 -9.69 1.62
C GLN A 99 11.00 -9.17 0.72
N ARG A 100 11.02 -7.87 0.40
CA ARG A 100 12.09 -7.24 -0.41
C ARG A 100 13.42 -7.23 0.32
N ASP A 101 13.44 -6.84 1.59
CA ASP A 101 14.68 -6.74 2.37
C ASP A 101 15.35 -8.10 2.55
N LYS A 102 14.54 -9.16 2.76
CA LYS A 102 15.03 -10.53 2.90
C LYS A 102 15.34 -11.23 1.57
N LYS A 103 15.00 -10.61 0.41
CA LYS A 103 15.16 -11.17 -0.95
C LYS A 103 14.72 -12.64 -1.04
N VAL A 104 13.55 -12.96 -0.49
CA VAL A 104 13.06 -14.35 -0.42
C VAL A 104 12.61 -14.83 -1.79
N LYS A 105 12.81 -16.11 -2.10
CA LYS A 105 12.23 -16.76 -3.30
C LYS A 105 10.70 -16.71 -3.22
N SER A 106 10.05 -16.10 -4.21
CA SER A 106 8.58 -16.03 -4.29
C SER A 106 8.01 -17.21 -5.08
N VAL A 107 6.85 -17.71 -4.65
CA VAL A 107 6.07 -18.70 -5.38
C VAL A 107 4.86 -17.98 -5.98
N SER A 108 4.73 -18.04 -7.30
CA SER A 108 3.59 -17.48 -8.01
C SER A 108 2.60 -18.60 -8.29
N TYR A 109 1.43 -18.54 -7.63
CA TYR A 109 0.35 -19.48 -7.90
C TYR A 109 -0.42 -19.00 -9.14
N LEU A 110 -0.44 -19.82 -10.19
CA LEU A 110 -1.20 -19.54 -11.41
C LEU A 110 -2.40 -20.49 -11.45
N SER A 111 -3.59 -19.92 -11.29
CA SER A 111 -4.87 -20.63 -11.44
C SER A 111 -5.68 -19.96 -12.54
N LEU A 112 -6.51 -20.74 -13.22
CA LEU A 112 -7.46 -20.22 -14.22
C LEU A 112 -8.66 -19.53 -13.55
N GLU A 113 -9.01 -19.95 -12.34
CA GLU A 113 -10.11 -19.36 -11.57
C GLU A 113 -9.73 -19.14 -10.11
N TYR A 114 -10.27 -18.07 -9.53
CA TYR A 114 -10.15 -17.72 -8.12
C TYR A 114 -11.50 -17.19 -7.63
N LEU A 115 -12.23 -18.00 -6.87
CA LEU A 115 -13.51 -17.62 -6.27
C LEU A 115 -13.29 -17.13 -4.84
N MET A 116 -13.13 -15.81 -4.67
CA MET A 116 -12.85 -15.19 -3.37
C MET A 116 -14.11 -14.95 -2.52
N GLY A 117 -15.30 -15.17 -3.11
CA GLY A 117 -16.62 -14.80 -2.60
C GLY A 117 -17.53 -14.35 -3.73
#